data_AF-A0A842W9P4-F1
#
_entry.id   AF-A0A842W9P4-F1
#
_cell.length_a   1.000
_cell.length_b   1.000
_cell.length_c   1.000
_cell.angle_alpha   90.00
_cell.angle_beta   90.00
_cell.angle_gamma   90.00
#
_symmetry.space_group_name_H-M   'P 1'
#
loop_
_entity.id
_entity.type
_entity.pdbx_description
1 polymer ?
#
loop_
_entity_poly.entity_id
_entity_poly.type
_entity_poly.pdbx_seq_one_letter_code
_entity_poly.pdbx_strand_id
1 'polypeptide(L)'
;MSKILNELKQYCGDNLNDTHLGIVYGSYAYGTAKDNSDIDIMVLDEEFSLEQINNLVDFIFKIHNKYGLELDFEVPYDKKLLVNKKILIQGIEGKCFEKEENRLIIPPIIPTQEFLSSDVLLMRLALNAFTNKNLFFSGNEQEYMAYKDRAVESLVAFIFALNPAESYNISQFIEKMHSDSQQKDKLYLGYKNKPEIVEYFTEMLERKFNTLCADGVLSRNANKYSILNFKWLYDKISKVPHKSMTNPS
;
A
#
# COMPACT_ATOMS: atom_id res chain seq x y z
N MET A 1 -20.90 1.03 7.95
CA MET A 1 -19.68 0.21 7.80
C MET A 1 -19.84 -1.22 8.32
N SER A 2 -20.19 -1.46 9.59
CA SER A 2 -20.25 -2.83 10.17
C SER A 2 -21.09 -3.85 9.36
N LYS A 3 -22.23 -3.43 8.82
CA LYS A 3 -23.07 -4.28 7.95
C LYS A 3 -22.34 -4.70 6.66
N ILE A 4 -21.68 -3.75 5.98
CA ILE A 4 -20.93 -4.02 4.75
C ILE A 4 -19.78 -5.00 5.03
N LEU A 5 -19.01 -4.79 6.11
CA LEU A 5 -17.92 -5.70 6.49
C LEU A 5 -18.41 -7.12 6.78
N ASN A 6 -19.57 -7.26 7.44
CA ASN A 6 -20.15 -8.58 7.70
C ASN A 6 -20.57 -9.28 6.40
N GLU A 7 -21.17 -8.56 5.45
CA GLU A 7 -21.56 -9.12 4.15
C GLU A 7 -20.32 -9.50 3.32
N LEU A 8 -19.28 -8.68 3.32
CA LEU A 8 -17.99 -8.98 2.68
C LEU A 8 -17.33 -10.23 3.28
N LYS A 9 -17.28 -10.30 4.62
CA LYS A 9 -16.72 -11.44 5.35
C LYS A 9 -17.47 -12.73 5.04
N GLN A 10 -18.80 -12.68 5.08
CA GLN A 10 -19.62 -13.85 4.77
C GLN A 10 -19.40 -14.30 3.33
N TYR A 11 -19.47 -13.38 2.37
CA TYR A 11 -19.27 -13.72 0.96
C TYR A 11 -17.91 -14.37 0.71
N CYS A 12 -16.83 -13.78 1.25
CA CYS A 12 -15.48 -14.30 1.03
C CYS A 12 -15.28 -15.65 1.72
N GLY A 13 -15.83 -15.86 2.93
CA GLY A 13 -15.78 -17.15 3.61
C GLY A 13 -16.56 -18.25 2.89
N ASP A 14 -17.65 -17.92 2.21
CA ASP A 14 -18.49 -18.89 1.51
C ASP A 14 -18.01 -19.21 0.08
N ASN A 15 -17.23 -18.32 -0.56
CA ASN A 15 -16.94 -18.38 -2.00
C ASN A 15 -15.46 -18.35 -2.39
N LEU A 16 -14.54 -18.03 -1.47
CA LEU A 16 -13.10 -17.95 -1.74
C LEU A 16 -12.31 -19.01 -0.97
N ASN A 17 -11.08 -19.26 -1.41
CA ASN A 17 -10.19 -20.21 -0.76
C ASN A 17 -9.76 -19.71 0.62
N ASP A 18 -9.45 -20.59 1.57
CA ASP A 18 -8.97 -20.20 2.92
C ASP A 18 -7.67 -19.37 2.91
N THR A 19 -6.98 -19.32 1.78
CA THR A 19 -5.78 -18.52 1.56
C THR A 19 -6.05 -17.04 1.28
N HIS A 20 -7.30 -16.64 1.03
CA HIS A 20 -7.58 -15.24 0.70
C HIS A 20 -7.32 -14.30 1.89
N LEU A 21 -7.08 -13.02 1.61
CA LEU A 21 -7.06 -11.94 2.59
C LEU A 21 -7.92 -10.77 2.08
N GLY A 22 -8.88 -10.31 2.88
CA GLY A 22 -9.77 -9.21 2.54
C GLY A 22 -9.53 -7.98 3.40
N ILE A 23 -9.32 -6.83 2.77
CA ILE A 23 -9.22 -5.52 3.44
C ILE A 23 -10.13 -4.46 2.82
N VAL A 24 -10.63 -3.56 3.66
CA VAL A 24 -11.17 -2.26 3.24
C VAL A 24 -10.14 -1.19 3.57
N TYR A 25 -9.79 -0.34 2.61
CA TYR A 25 -8.86 0.76 2.80
C TYR A 25 -9.52 2.10 2.44
N GLY A 26 -8.74 3.18 2.33
CA GLY A 26 -9.26 4.48 1.94
C GLY A 26 -10.14 5.17 3.00
N SER A 27 -11.04 6.04 2.54
CA SER A 27 -11.80 6.98 3.39
C SER A 27 -12.61 6.27 4.49
N TYR A 28 -13.15 5.10 4.18
CA TYR A 28 -13.92 4.30 5.13
C TYR A 28 -13.07 3.72 6.26
N ALA A 29 -11.83 3.33 6.00
CA ALA A 29 -10.92 2.87 7.05
C ALA A 29 -10.49 4.00 8.00
N TYR A 30 -10.44 5.23 7.50
CA TYR A 30 -10.19 6.43 8.30
C TYR A 30 -11.45 6.96 9.01
N GLY A 31 -12.65 6.51 8.65
CA GLY A 31 -13.90 7.04 9.18
C GLY A 31 -14.25 8.43 8.64
N THR A 32 -13.70 8.81 7.49
CA THR A 32 -13.90 10.12 6.84
C THR A 32 -14.69 10.04 5.53
N ALA A 33 -15.24 8.86 5.23
CA ALA A 33 -16.14 8.65 4.11
C ALA A 33 -17.43 9.47 4.27
N LYS A 34 -17.90 10.05 3.16
CA LYS A 34 -19.24 10.67 3.06
C LYS A 34 -20.28 9.58 2.80
N ASP A 35 -21.56 9.93 2.92
CA ASP A 35 -22.68 8.98 2.80
C ASP A 35 -22.69 8.17 1.49
N ASN A 36 -22.19 8.76 0.41
CA ASN A 36 -22.14 8.15 -0.92
C ASN A 36 -20.71 7.84 -1.40
N SER A 37 -19.69 7.96 -0.54
CA SER A 37 -18.31 7.68 -0.94
C SER A 37 -18.15 6.24 -1.44
N ASP A 38 -17.23 6.06 -2.38
CA ASP A 38 -16.80 4.76 -2.84
C ASP A 38 -16.13 3.96 -1.71
N ILE A 39 -16.29 2.64 -1.73
CA ILE A 39 -15.59 1.74 -0.81
C ILE A 39 -14.43 1.06 -1.53
N ASP A 40 -13.22 1.41 -1.08
CA ASP A 40 -11.98 0.80 -1.54
C ASP A 40 -11.80 -0.58 -0.89
N ILE A 41 -11.87 -1.64 -1.70
CA ILE A 41 -11.76 -3.03 -1.26
C ILE A 41 -10.62 -3.69 -2.03
N MET A 42 -9.81 -4.47 -1.32
CA MET A 42 -8.80 -5.34 -1.92
C MET A 42 -8.90 -6.73 -1.32
N VAL A 43 -9.04 -7.72 -2.19
CA VAL A 43 -9.00 -9.15 -1.88
C VAL A 43 -7.75 -9.73 -2.52
N LEU A 44 -6.90 -10.34 -1.69
CA LEU A 44 -5.66 -10.98 -2.10
C LEU A 44 -5.82 -12.50 -2.08
N ASP A 45 -5.40 -13.18 -3.13
CA ASP A 45 -5.25 -14.64 -3.14
C ASP A 45 -4.08 -15.03 -4.06
N GLU A 46 -3.67 -16.29 -4.03
CA GLU A 46 -2.62 -16.81 -4.93
C GLU A 46 -3.11 -16.87 -6.38
N GLU A 47 -4.36 -17.28 -6.58
CA GLU A 47 -4.99 -17.37 -7.90
C GLU A 47 -6.51 -17.14 -7.76
N PHE A 48 -7.11 -16.59 -8.82
CA PHE A 48 -8.56 -16.47 -8.94
C PHE A 48 -9.02 -17.13 -10.23
N SER A 49 -10.08 -17.94 -10.14
CA SER A 49 -10.77 -18.40 -11.35
C SER A 49 -11.58 -17.25 -11.97
N LEU A 50 -11.84 -17.33 -13.28
CA LEU A 50 -12.69 -16.34 -13.97
C LEU A 50 -14.08 -16.25 -13.34
N GLU A 51 -14.61 -17.36 -12.84
CA GLU A 51 -15.89 -17.40 -12.13
C GLU A 51 -15.82 -16.64 -10.80
N GLN A 52 -14.77 -16.84 -10.00
CA GLN A 52 -14.56 -16.10 -8.75
C GLN A 52 -14.42 -14.60 -9.01
N ILE A 53 -13.69 -14.21 -10.06
CA ILE A 53 -13.53 -12.80 -10.45
C ILE A 53 -14.89 -12.18 -10.76
N ASN A 54 -15.65 -12.79 -11.67
CA ASN A 54 -16.96 -12.27 -12.08
C ASN A 54 -17.95 -12.21 -10.91
N ASN A 55 -18.02 -13.29 -10.12
CA ASN A 55 -18.96 -13.37 -8.99
C ASN A 55 -18.64 -12.33 -7.90
N LEU A 56 -17.34 -12.10 -7.58
CA LEU A 56 -16.97 -11.11 -6.59
C LEU A 56 -17.25 -9.69 -7.11
N VAL A 57 -16.88 -9.39 -8.36
CA VAL A 57 -17.16 -8.08 -8.97
C VAL A 57 -18.66 -7.78 -8.95
N ASP A 58 -19.50 -8.74 -9.36
CA ASP A 58 -20.96 -8.62 -9.31
C ASP A 58 -21.49 -8.43 -7.89
N PHE A 59 -20.91 -9.14 -6.91
CA PHE A 59 -21.27 -8.98 -5.50
C PHE A 59 -20.94 -7.58 -5.00
N ILE A 60 -19.77 -7.04 -5.32
CA ILE A 60 -19.37 -5.70 -4.90
C ILE A 60 -20.24 -4.63 -5.57
N PHE A 61 -20.60 -4.79 -6.85
CA PHE A 61 -21.57 -3.89 -7.49
C PHE A 61 -22.93 -3.92 -6.79
N LYS A 62 -23.41 -5.10 -6.37
CA LYS A 62 -24.65 -5.22 -5.57
C LYS A 62 -24.53 -4.51 -4.23
N ILE A 63 -23.38 -4.59 -3.55
CA ILE A 63 -23.12 -3.84 -2.31
C ILE A 63 -23.20 -2.33 -2.58
N HIS A 64 -22.52 -1.82 -3.60
CA HIS A 64 -22.56 -0.39 -3.93
C HIS A 64 -23.99 0.09 -4.20
N ASN A 65 -24.73 -0.64 -5.04
CA ASN A 65 -26.12 -0.31 -5.36
C ASN A 65 -27.05 -0.38 -4.13
N LYS A 66 -26.90 -1.41 -3.30
CA LYS A 66 -27.72 -1.62 -2.09
C LYS A 66 -27.53 -0.49 -1.08
N TYR A 67 -26.33 0.07 -0.97
CA TYR A 67 -25.99 1.12 -0.01
C TYR A 67 -25.89 2.52 -0.62
N GLY A 68 -26.15 2.69 -1.92
CA GLY A 68 -26.11 3.98 -2.60
C GLY A 68 -24.70 4.58 -2.71
N LEU A 69 -23.68 3.73 -2.87
CA LEU A 69 -22.28 4.13 -2.94
C LEU A 69 -21.86 4.43 -4.38
N GLU A 70 -20.98 5.42 -4.55
CA GLU A 70 -20.35 5.73 -5.85
C GLU A 70 -19.37 4.63 -6.28
N LEU A 71 -19.28 4.40 -7.59
CA LEU A 71 -18.29 3.50 -8.18
C LEU A 71 -17.14 4.30 -8.78
N ASP A 72 -15.92 3.98 -8.38
CA ASP A 72 -14.71 4.54 -8.98
C ASP A 72 -14.13 3.61 -10.05
N PHE A 73 -14.08 4.11 -11.28
CA PHE A 73 -13.57 3.42 -12.48
C PHE A 73 -12.20 3.94 -12.95
N GLU A 74 -11.46 4.73 -12.14
CA GLU A 74 -10.12 5.25 -12.50
C GLU A 74 -9.13 4.11 -12.83
N VAL A 75 -9.22 2.99 -12.12
CA VAL A 75 -8.49 1.74 -12.39
C VAL A 75 -9.52 0.65 -12.68
N PRO A 76 -9.26 -0.29 -13.63
CA PRO A 76 -10.17 -1.42 -13.86
C PRO A 76 -10.57 -2.09 -12.55
N TYR A 77 -11.87 -2.16 -12.32
CA TYR A 77 -12.43 -2.47 -11.01
C TYR A 77 -12.02 -3.87 -10.52
N ASP A 78 -12.01 -4.82 -11.44
CA ASP A 78 -11.52 -6.19 -11.25
C ASP A 78 -10.05 -6.21 -10.81
N LYS A 79 -9.18 -5.41 -11.45
CA LYS A 79 -7.75 -5.37 -11.15
C LYS A 79 -7.44 -4.81 -9.77
N LYS A 80 -8.13 -3.75 -9.32
CA LYS A 80 -7.89 -3.20 -7.97
C LYS A 80 -8.53 -4.02 -6.86
N LEU A 81 -9.66 -4.67 -7.17
CA LEU A 81 -10.42 -5.50 -6.23
C LEU A 81 -9.73 -6.84 -5.97
N LEU A 82 -9.23 -7.49 -7.02
CA LEU A 82 -8.67 -8.84 -6.97
C LEU A 82 -7.19 -8.79 -7.30
N VAL A 83 -6.36 -8.90 -6.28
CA VAL A 83 -4.91 -8.73 -6.40
C VAL A 83 -4.22 -10.05 -6.10
N ASN A 84 -3.36 -10.50 -7.01
CA ASN A 84 -2.54 -11.67 -6.71
C ASN A 84 -1.59 -11.34 -5.55
N LYS A 85 -1.45 -12.22 -4.55
CA LYS A 85 -0.51 -12.04 -3.42
C LYS A 85 0.91 -11.71 -3.86
N LYS A 86 1.36 -12.27 -4.99
CA LYS A 86 2.64 -11.95 -5.62
C LYS A 86 2.79 -10.46 -5.92
N ILE A 87 1.74 -9.75 -6.34
CA ILE A 87 1.78 -8.31 -6.61
C ILE A 87 2.04 -7.53 -5.32
N LEU A 88 1.37 -7.87 -4.22
CA LEU A 88 1.67 -7.26 -2.91
C LEU A 88 3.11 -7.54 -2.50
N ILE A 89 3.57 -8.79 -2.61
CA ILE A 89 4.95 -9.16 -2.27
C ILE A 89 5.95 -8.37 -3.12
N GLN A 90 5.72 -8.23 -4.43
CA GLN A 90 6.57 -7.46 -5.32
C GLN A 90 6.57 -5.96 -4.96
N GLY A 91 5.42 -5.40 -4.56
CA GLY A 91 5.33 -4.05 -4.02
C GLY A 91 6.13 -3.86 -2.72
N ILE A 92 6.02 -4.81 -1.79
CA ILE A 92 6.83 -4.86 -0.55
C ILE A 92 8.33 -4.98 -0.87
N GLU A 93 8.71 -5.71 -1.92
CA GLU A 93 10.09 -5.82 -2.40
C GLU A 93 10.57 -4.58 -3.20
N GLY A 94 9.70 -3.59 -3.39
CA GLY A 94 10.02 -2.32 -4.05
C GLY A 94 10.11 -2.42 -5.57
N LYS A 95 9.54 -3.45 -6.19
CA LYS A 95 9.54 -3.61 -7.66
C LYS A 95 8.67 -2.60 -8.41
N CYS A 96 7.94 -1.76 -7.67
CA CYS A 96 7.22 -0.60 -8.20
C CYS A 96 8.07 0.69 -8.26
N PHE A 97 9.32 0.61 -7.81
CA PHE A 97 10.35 1.63 -7.92
C PHE A 97 11.43 1.18 -8.89
N GLU A 98 12.29 2.13 -9.26
CA GLU A 98 13.48 1.87 -10.07
C GLU A 98 14.73 2.30 -9.32
N LYS A 99 15.88 1.81 -9.76
CA LYS A 99 17.19 2.30 -9.36
C LYS A 99 17.94 2.89 -10.53
N GLU A 100 18.52 4.06 -10.32
CA GLU A 100 19.53 4.64 -11.21
C GLU A 100 20.79 4.88 -10.37
N GLU A 101 21.90 4.32 -10.82
CA GLU A 101 23.16 4.24 -10.06
C GLU A 101 22.94 3.64 -8.66
N ASN A 102 22.91 4.48 -7.62
CA ASN A 102 22.72 4.11 -6.21
C ASN A 102 21.51 4.80 -5.56
N ARG A 103 20.58 5.35 -6.35
CA ARG A 103 19.41 6.05 -5.84
C ARG A 103 18.13 5.35 -6.30
N LEU A 104 17.17 5.28 -5.39
CA LEU A 104 15.81 4.93 -5.76
C LEU A 104 15.17 6.08 -6.52
N ILE A 105 14.37 5.72 -7.51
CA ILE A 105 13.54 6.61 -8.31
C ILE A 105 12.11 6.10 -8.25
N ILE A 106 11.17 7.04 -8.21
CA ILE A 106 9.75 6.76 -8.36
C ILE A 106 9.38 7.03 -9.82
N PRO A 107 9.11 5.98 -10.62
CA PRO A 107 8.57 6.14 -11.96
C PRO A 107 7.33 7.05 -11.95
N PRO A 108 7.19 7.99 -12.89
CA PRO A 108 6.04 8.87 -12.96
C PRO A 108 4.76 8.07 -13.22
N ILE A 109 3.63 8.54 -12.68
CA ILE A 109 2.32 7.99 -13.01
C ILE A 109 1.87 8.59 -14.33
N ILE A 110 1.71 7.74 -15.34
CA ILE A 110 1.20 8.13 -16.66
C ILE A 110 -0.32 7.89 -16.64
N PRO A 111 -1.18 8.91 -16.83
CA PRO A 111 -2.63 8.77 -16.76
C PRO A 111 -3.21 8.17 -18.06
N THR A 112 -2.65 7.06 -18.53
CA THR A 112 -3.16 6.28 -19.66
C THR A 112 -3.79 4.99 -19.15
N GLN A 113 -4.82 4.50 -19.83
CA GLN A 113 -5.50 3.26 -19.41
C GLN A 113 -4.53 2.08 -19.31
N GLU A 114 -3.55 2.01 -20.21
CA GLU A 114 -2.50 0.99 -20.21
C GLU A 114 -1.67 1.04 -18.93
N PHE A 115 -1.17 2.22 -18.55
CA PHE A 115 -0.39 2.38 -17.33
C PHE A 115 -1.23 2.20 -16.07
N LEU A 116 -2.47 2.71 -16.06
CA LEU A 116 -3.41 2.54 -14.95
C LEU A 116 -3.81 1.07 -14.74
N SER A 117 -3.58 0.23 -15.76
CA SER A 117 -3.80 -1.21 -15.72
C SER A 117 -2.52 -2.02 -15.50
N SER A 118 -1.38 -1.38 -15.28
CA SER A 118 -0.06 -2.03 -15.18
C SER A 118 0.19 -2.63 -13.79
N ASP A 119 1.00 -3.69 -13.76
CA ASP A 119 1.43 -4.32 -12.51
C ASP A 119 2.21 -3.34 -11.62
N VAL A 120 2.98 -2.40 -12.21
CA VAL A 120 3.73 -1.39 -11.46
C VAL A 120 2.80 -0.52 -10.63
N LEU A 121 1.70 -0.03 -11.21
CA LEU A 121 0.72 0.75 -10.46
C LEU A 121 0.00 -0.11 -9.42
N LEU A 122 -0.36 -1.35 -9.76
CA LEU A 122 -1.04 -2.26 -8.85
C LEU A 122 -0.17 -2.63 -7.64
N MET A 123 1.13 -2.80 -7.83
CA MET A 123 2.12 -2.98 -6.75
C MET A 123 2.17 -1.75 -5.83
N ARG A 124 2.13 -0.52 -6.36
CA ARG A 124 2.06 0.70 -5.54
C ARG A 124 0.76 0.77 -4.77
N LEU A 125 -0.36 0.46 -5.42
CA LEU A 125 -1.67 0.46 -4.78
C LEU A 125 -1.73 -0.56 -3.64
N ALA A 126 -1.25 -1.79 -3.87
CA ALA A 126 -1.19 -2.83 -2.85
C ALA A 126 -0.29 -2.45 -1.67
N LEU A 127 0.91 -1.89 -1.95
CA LEU A 127 1.79 -1.38 -0.91
C LEU A 127 1.10 -0.26 -0.10
N ASN A 128 0.49 0.71 -0.79
CA ASN A 128 -0.23 1.83 -0.18
C ASN A 128 -1.44 1.37 0.65
N ALA A 129 -2.19 0.38 0.18
CA ALA A 129 -3.32 -0.20 0.89
C ALA A 129 -2.88 -0.85 2.21
N PHE A 130 -1.72 -1.51 2.22
CA PHE A 130 -1.17 -2.19 3.41
C PHE A 130 -0.45 -1.26 4.39
N THR A 131 0.09 -0.13 3.92
CA THR A 131 0.76 0.86 4.77
C THR A 131 -0.19 1.92 5.30
N ASN A 132 -1.30 2.21 4.62
CA ASN A 132 -2.36 3.06 5.15
C ASN A 132 -3.21 2.34 6.21
N LYS A 133 -4.01 3.12 6.94
CA LYS A 133 -5.09 2.56 7.74
C LYS A 133 -6.01 1.74 6.84
N ASN A 134 -6.23 0.51 7.23
CA ASN A 134 -7.11 -0.45 6.56
C ASN A 134 -7.79 -1.33 7.62
N LEU A 135 -8.95 -1.88 7.26
CA LEU A 135 -9.76 -2.75 8.07
C LEU A 135 -9.71 -4.16 7.47
N PHE A 136 -9.11 -5.09 8.20
CA PHE A 136 -9.16 -6.50 7.85
C PHE A 136 -10.57 -7.06 8.07
N PHE A 137 -11.11 -7.79 7.10
CA PHE A 137 -12.46 -8.35 7.20
C PHE A 137 -12.55 -9.86 6.97
N SER A 138 -11.58 -10.50 6.30
CA SER A 138 -11.62 -11.94 6.03
C SER A 138 -10.25 -12.54 5.72
N GLY A 139 -10.08 -13.84 5.98
CA GLY A 139 -8.84 -14.59 5.71
C GLY A 139 -8.01 -14.95 6.95
N ASN A 140 -6.72 -15.23 6.74
CA ASN A 140 -5.75 -15.48 7.81
C ASN A 140 -5.21 -14.17 8.42
N GLU A 141 -5.66 -13.85 9.63
CA GLU A 141 -5.25 -12.62 10.34
C GLU A 141 -3.74 -12.56 10.64
N GLN A 142 -3.11 -13.69 10.96
CA GLN A 142 -1.67 -13.73 11.24
C GLN A 142 -0.85 -13.39 9.99
N GLU A 143 -1.25 -13.96 8.85
CA GLU A 143 -0.63 -13.68 7.55
C GLU A 143 -0.82 -12.19 7.16
N TYR A 144 -2.04 -11.68 7.33
CA TYR A 144 -2.33 -10.25 7.11
C TYR A 144 -1.44 -9.35 7.96
N MET A 145 -1.31 -9.61 9.26
CA MET A 145 -0.46 -8.82 10.16
C MET A 145 1.00 -8.89 9.74
N ALA A 146 1.49 -10.07 9.32
CA ALA A 146 2.85 -10.22 8.82
C ALA A 146 3.10 -9.42 7.53
N TYR A 147 2.16 -9.41 6.57
CA TYR A 147 2.29 -8.56 5.38
C TYR A 147 2.24 -7.08 5.71
N LYS A 148 1.34 -6.66 6.61
CA LYS A 148 1.24 -5.27 7.05
C LYS A 148 2.53 -4.79 7.69
N ASP A 149 3.11 -5.60 8.57
CA ASP A 149 4.38 -5.28 9.23
C ASP A 149 5.53 -5.13 8.22
N ARG A 150 5.64 -6.09 7.28
CA ARG A 150 6.64 -6.08 6.20
C ARG A 150 6.46 -4.89 5.26
N ALA A 151 5.22 -4.53 4.93
CA ALA A 151 4.91 -3.39 4.07
C ALA A 151 5.36 -2.07 4.73
N VAL A 152 5.05 -1.89 6.01
CA VAL A 152 5.48 -0.70 6.78
C VAL A 152 7.00 -0.64 6.90
N GLU A 153 7.65 -1.75 7.24
CA GLU A 153 9.11 -1.80 7.31
C GLU A 153 9.77 -1.46 5.96
N SER A 154 9.22 -1.97 4.86
CA SER A 154 9.75 -1.72 3.52
C SER A 154 9.53 -0.27 3.08
N LEU A 155 8.38 0.32 3.40
CA LEU A 155 8.13 1.75 3.23
C LEU A 155 9.19 2.58 3.96
N VAL A 156 9.54 2.23 5.20
CA VAL A 156 10.58 2.93 5.94
C VAL A 156 11.92 2.87 5.20
N ALA A 157 12.32 1.68 4.74
CA ALA A 157 13.54 1.51 3.95
C ALA A 157 13.52 2.36 2.66
N PHE A 158 12.40 2.38 1.94
CA PHE A 158 12.27 3.15 0.71
C PHE A 158 12.39 4.65 0.93
N ILE A 159 11.77 5.20 1.98
CA ILE A 159 11.88 6.64 2.28
C ILE A 159 13.32 7.03 2.62
N PHE A 160 14.04 6.23 3.41
CA PHE A 160 15.46 6.45 3.70
C PHE A 160 16.34 6.37 2.44
N ALA A 161 16.04 5.45 1.52
CA ALA A 161 16.81 5.31 0.29
C ALA A 161 16.48 6.36 -0.79
N LEU A 162 15.22 6.84 -0.83
CA LEU A 162 14.79 7.96 -1.70
C LEU A 162 15.33 9.30 -1.21
N ASN A 163 15.44 9.46 0.10
CA ASN A 163 15.88 10.69 0.74
C ASN A 163 17.06 10.35 1.69
N PRO A 164 18.30 10.32 1.18
CA PRO A 164 19.45 10.10 2.04
C PRO A 164 19.68 11.35 2.91
N ALA A 165 19.30 11.27 4.19
CA ALA A 165 19.67 12.22 5.22
C ALA A 165 20.30 11.50 6.41
N GLU A 166 21.09 12.23 7.20
CA GLU A 166 21.73 11.68 8.39
C GLU A 166 20.70 11.19 9.42
N SER A 167 19.59 11.90 9.58
CA SER A 167 18.51 11.53 10.49
C SER A 167 17.20 12.25 10.20
N TYR A 168 16.10 11.66 10.68
CA TYR A 168 14.74 12.21 10.58
C TYR A 168 14.06 12.23 11.94
N ASN A 169 13.27 13.26 12.24
CA ASN A 169 12.15 13.09 13.17
C ASN A 169 10.91 12.56 12.43
N ILE A 170 9.88 12.12 13.16
CA ILE A 170 8.67 11.51 12.58
C ILE A 170 7.96 12.46 11.61
N SER A 171 7.80 13.74 11.97
CA SER A 171 7.14 14.73 11.10
C SER A 171 7.90 14.92 9.78
N GLN A 172 9.23 15.05 9.84
CA GLN A 172 10.07 15.16 8.64
C GLN A 172 9.98 13.89 7.78
N PHE A 173 9.87 12.72 8.41
CA PHE A 173 9.71 11.46 7.70
C PHE A 173 8.37 11.38 6.95
N ILE A 174 7.28 11.81 7.59
CA ILE A 174 5.95 11.90 6.99
C ILE A 174 5.94 12.89 5.82
N GLU A 175 6.59 14.04 5.94
CA GLU A 175 6.74 14.99 4.82
C GLU A 175 7.37 14.32 3.58
N LYS A 176 8.36 13.45 3.79
CA LYS A 176 9.00 12.68 2.71
C LYS A 176 8.12 11.58 2.14
N MET A 177 7.07 11.14 2.83
CA MET A 177 6.07 10.23 2.28
C MET A 177 5.09 10.94 1.34
N HIS A 178 4.80 12.22 1.58
CA HIS A 178 3.79 12.97 0.82
C HIS A 178 4.31 13.60 -0.46
N SER A 179 5.59 13.96 -0.51
CA SER A 179 6.13 14.71 -1.64
C SER A 179 7.63 14.63 -1.78
N ASP A 180 8.10 14.84 -3.00
CA ASP A 180 9.46 15.29 -3.28
C ASP A 180 9.44 16.69 -3.93
N SER A 181 10.56 17.09 -4.54
CA SER A 181 10.68 18.38 -5.21
C SER A 181 9.87 18.47 -6.52
N GLN A 182 9.39 17.36 -7.07
CA GLN A 182 8.75 17.28 -8.39
C GLN A 182 7.28 16.82 -8.33
N GLN A 183 6.91 15.99 -7.36
CA GLN A 183 5.64 15.26 -7.30
C GLN A 183 5.05 15.29 -5.89
N LYS A 184 3.72 15.25 -5.80
CA LYS A 184 2.96 15.27 -4.54
C LYS A 184 1.81 14.26 -4.55
N ASP A 185 1.45 13.80 -3.35
CA ASP A 185 0.26 12.98 -3.06
C ASP A 185 0.08 11.80 -4.02
N LYS A 186 -1.05 11.78 -4.75
CA LYS A 186 -1.44 10.72 -5.71
C LYS A 186 -0.36 10.49 -6.77
N LEU A 187 0.37 11.53 -7.18
CA LEU A 187 1.38 11.43 -8.24
C LEU A 187 2.73 10.91 -7.74
N TYR A 188 2.97 10.93 -6.43
CA TYR A 188 4.21 10.47 -5.80
C TYR A 188 4.06 9.02 -5.28
N LEU A 189 3.89 8.84 -3.97
CA LEU A 189 3.69 7.55 -3.31
C LEU A 189 2.23 7.23 -3.00
N GLY A 190 1.29 8.12 -3.35
CA GLY A 190 -0.13 7.92 -3.12
C GLY A 190 -0.63 8.30 -1.72
N TYR A 191 0.21 8.88 -0.86
CA TYR A 191 -0.19 9.28 0.50
C TYR A 191 -0.68 10.73 0.51
N LYS A 192 -1.92 10.96 0.94
CA LYS A 192 -2.52 12.30 1.02
C LYS A 192 -2.10 13.02 2.31
N ASN A 193 -1.75 14.29 2.23
CA ASN A 193 -1.47 15.12 3.41
C ASN A 193 -2.77 15.63 4.09
N LYS A 194 -3.44 14.77 4.85
CA LYS A 194 -4.63 15.11 5.65
C LYS A 194 -4.40 14.82 7.14
N PRO A 195 -5.01 15.58 8.08
CA PRO A 195 -4.79 15.40 9.51
C PRO A 195 -4.97 13.96 10.00
N GLU A 196 -6.05 13.29 9.60
CA GLU A 196 -6.36 11.91 10.02
C GLU A 196 -5.36 10.87 9.49
N ILE A 197 -4.70 11.17 8.37
CA ILE A 197 -3.68 10.31 7.76
C ILE A 197 -2.32 10.55 8.45
N VAL A 198 -2.00 11.81 8.72
CA VAL A 198 -0.77 12.21 9.43
C VAL A 198 -0.77 11.66 10.86
N GLU A 199 -1.90 11.72 11.56
CA GLU A 199 -2.08 11.13 12.89
C GLU A 199 -1.81 9.62 12.86
N TYR A 200 -2.46 8.90 11.94
CA TYR A 200 -2.23 7.47 11.76
C TYR A 200 -0.76 7.13 11.47
N PHE A 201 -0.11 7.87 10.57
CA PHE A 201 1.30 7.63 10.25
C PHE A 201 2.22 7.95 11.42
N THR A 202 1.89 8.95 12.23
CA THR A 202 2.68 9.29 13.43
C THR A 202 2.70 8.08 14.37
N GLU A 203 1.55 7.53 14.74
CA GLU A 203 1.47 6.36 15.62
C GLU A 203 2.13 5.11 15.01
N MET A 204 1.89 4.86 13.72
CA MET A 204 2.45 3.72 13.01
C MET A 204 3.98 3.78 12.97
N LEU A 205 4.54 4.94 12.61
CA LEU A 205 5.98 5.14 12.50
C LEU A 205 6.65 5.13 13.87
N GLU A 206 6.05 5.71 14.92
CA GLU A 206 6.59 5.64 16.28
C GLU A 206 6.76 4.18 16.74
N ARG A 207 5.73 3.35 16.55
CA ARG A 207 5.82 1.92 16.87
C ARG A 207 6.89 1.21 16.04
N LYS A 208 6.90 1.43 14.72
CA LYS A 208 7.88 0.78 13.83
C LYS A 208 9.30 1.22 14.14
N PHE A 209 9.53 2.51 14.38
CA PHE A 209 10.87 3.04 14.67
C PHE A 209 11.39 2.55 16.01
N ASN A 210 10.54 2.45 17.03
CA ASN A 210 10.93 1.84 18.31
C ASN A 210 11.33 0.37 18.13
N THR A 211 10.58 -0.38 17.32
CA THR A 211 10.90 -1.78 16.99
C THR A 211 12.25 -1.87 16.27
N LEU A 212 12.45 -1.07 15.23
CA LEU A 212 13.72 -1.02 14.48
C LEU A 212 14.90 -0.53 15.33
N CYS A 213 14.68 0.29 16.35
CA CYS A 213 15.72 0.66 17.31
C CYS A 213 16.08 -0.52 18.23
N ALA A 214 15.08 -1.26 18.72
CA ALA A 214 15.30 -2.46 19.53
C ALA A 214 16.04 -3.56 18.75
N ASP A 215 15.77 -3.67 17.44
CA ASP A 215 16.43 -4.60 16.53
C ASP A 215 17.83 -4.14 16.07
N GLY A 216 18.31 -2.98 16.52
CA GLY A 216 19.61 -2.42 16.14
C GLY A 216 19.69 -1.95 14.68
N VAL A 217 18.54 -1.75 14.03
CA VAL A 217 18.46 -1.23 12.65
C VAL A 217 18.60 0.28 12.62
N LEU A 218 17.89 0.97 13.52
CA LEU A 218 17.94 2.41 13.70
C LEU A 218 18.63 2.77 15.02
N SER A 219 19.19 3.98 15.09
CA SER A 219 19.56 4.61 16.35
C SER A 219 18.68 5.83 16.60
N ARG A 220 18.37 6.11 17.87
CA ARG A 220 17.59 7.28 18.28
C ARG A 220 18.46 8.24 19.07
N ASN A 221 18.56 9.48 18.61
CA ASN A 221 19.15 10.59 19.36
C ASN A 221 18.10 11.70 19.52
N ALA A 222 17.69 11.95 20.76
CA ALA A 222 16.54 12.79 21.10
C ALA A 222 15.25 12.35 20.33
N ASN A 223 14.74 13.20 19.45
CA ASN A 223 13.56 12.93 18.61
C ASN A 223 13.92 12.55 17.17
N LYS A 224 15.20 12.30 16.87
CA LYS A 224 15.68 11.95 15.54
C LYS A 224 16.16 10.50 15.47
N TYR A 225 15.94 9.89 14.32
CA TYR A 225 16.25 8.50 14.00
C TYR A 225 17.20 8.46 12.81
N SER A 226 18.25 7.66 12.91
CA SER A 226 19.23 7.44 11.85
C SER A 226 19.43 5.95 11.61
N ILE A 227 19.88 5.58 10.40
CA ILE A 227 20.21 4.19 10.09
C ILE A 227 21.51 3.82 10.80
N LEU A 228 21.45 2.78 11.63
CA LEU A 228 22.62 2.16 12.26
C LEU A 228 23.12 0.98 11.42
N ASN A 229 22.20 0.20 10.86
CA ASN A 229 22.51 -0.99 10.06
C ASN A 229 22.28 -0.72 8.55
N PHE A 230 23.31 -0.26 7.85
CA PHE A 230 23.23 -0.05 6.40
C PHE A 230 23.06 -1.33 5.58
N LYS A 231 23.48 -2.49 6.13
CA LYS A 231 23.24 -3.79 5.47
C LYS A 231 21.74 -4.09 5.40
N TRP A 232 20.98 -3.79 6.45
CA TRP A 232 19.52 -3.91 6.43
C TRP A 232 18.90 -3.07 5.30
N LEU A 233 19.32 -1.82 5.16
CA LEU A 233 18.82 -0.95 4.08
C LEU A 233 19.16 -1.54 2.71
N TYR A 234 20.42 -1.94 2.53
CA TYR A 234 20.90 -2.54 1.28
C TYR A 234 20.11 -3.80 0.92
N ASP A 235 19.88 -4.70 1.88
CA ASP A 235 19.13 -5.94 1.68
C ASP A 235 17.68 -5.63 1.25
N LYS A 236 17.03 -4.63 1.86
CA LYS A 236 15.67 -4.20 1.50
C LYS A 236 15.59 -3.64 0.09
N ILE A 237 16.54 -2.79 -0.30
CA ILE A 237 16.50 -2.18 -1.62
C ILE A 237 17.08 -3.10 -2.70
N SER A 238 17.85 -4.14 -2.36
CA SER A 238 18.55 -5.02 -3.33
C SER A 238 17.64 -5.57 -4.43
N LYS A 239 16.37 -5.82 -4.13
CA LYS A 239 15.36 -6.38 -5.05
C LYS A 239 14.71 -5.37 -6.00
N VAL A 240 14.92 -4.07 -5.78
CA VAL A 240 14.41 -3.02 -6.68
C VAL A 240 15.15 -3.12 -8.02
N PRO A 241 14.42 -3.15 -9.16
CA PRO A 241 15.00 -3.27 -10.48
C PRO A 241 15.82 -2.04 -10.87
N HIS A 242 16.85 -2.23 -11.70
CA HIS A 242 17.53 -1.13 -12.37
C HIS A 242 16.61 -0.54 -13.43
N LYS A 243 16.63 0.79 -13.57
CA LYS A 243 15.92 1.51 -14.64
C LYS A 243 16.33 0.92 -15.99
N SER A 244 15.35 0.41 -16.73
CA SER A 244 15.61 -0.10 -18.07
C SER A 244 16.05 1.04 -18.96
N MET A 245 17.19 0.90 -19.63
CA MET A 245 17.60 1.81 -20.70
C MET A 245 16.71 1.60 -21.93
N THR A 246 15.43 1.94 -21.83
CA THR A 246 14.57 2.08 -23.00
C THR A 246 14.85 3.46 -23.57
N ASN A 247 15.62 3.51 -24.66
CA ASN A 247 15.76 4.72 -25.46
C ASN A 247 14.33 5.22 -25.78
N PRO A 248 14.01 6.49 -25.50
CA PRO A 248 12.74 7.04 -25.95
C PRO A 248 12.76 7.01 -27.49
N SER A 249 11.89 6.17 -28.06
CA SER A 249 11.51 6.19 -29.47
C SER A 249 10.58 7.36 -29.74
#